data_AF-A0A6J0W727-F1
#
_entry.id   AF-A0A6J0W727-F1
#
_cell.length_a   1.000
_cell.length_b   1.000
_cell.length_c   1.000
_cell.angle_alpha   90.00
_cell.angle_beta   90.00
_cell.angle_gamma   90.00
#
_symmetry.space_group_name_H-M   'P 1'
#
loop_
_entity.id
_entity.type
_entity.pdbx_description
1 polymer ?
#
loop_
_entity_poly.entity_id
_entity_poly.type
_entity_poly.pdbx_seq_one_letter_code
_entity_poly.pdbx_strand_id
1 'polypeptide(L)'
;MAVMFAIYHGSHGLEHIARRVHNATLILSEGLKRAGHQLQHDLFFDTLKIHCGCSVKEVLGRAAQRQINMRLFEDSTLGISLDETVNEKDLDDLLWIFGCESSA
;
A
#
# COMPACT_ATOMS: atom_id res chain seq x y z
N MET A 1 -26.92 0.50 1.97
CA MET A 1 -26.33 0.31 0.62
C MET A 1 -25.38 -0.90 0.56
N ALA A 2 -24.59 -1.20 1.60
CA ALA A 2 -23.67 -2.35 1.63
C ALA A 2 -24.28 -3.71 1.21
N VAL A 3 -25.53 -4.00 1.62
CA VAL A 3 -26.22 -5.24 1.20
C VAL A 3 -26.41 -5.30 -0.33
N MET A 4 -26.74 -4.19 -0.97
CA MET A 4 -26.90 -4.13 -2.43
C MET A 4 -25.56 -4.28 -3.16
N PHE A 5 -24.47 -3.78 -2.58
CA PHE A 5 -23.11 -4.00 -3.11
C PHE A 5 -22.76 -5.49 -3.10
N ALA A 6 -23.01 -6.18 -1.99
CA ALA A 6 -22.78 -7.62 -1.90
C ALA A 6 -23.66 -8.42 -2.88
N ILE A 7 -24.94 -8.05 -3.04
CA ILE A 7 -25.84 -8.68 -4.01
C ILE A 7 -25.35 -8.46 -5.44
N TYR A 8 -24.93 -7.24 -5.78
CA TYR A 8 -24.48 -6.88 -7.12
C TYR A 8 -23.20 -7.62 -7.54
N HIS A 9 -22.21 -7.67 -6.65
CA HIS A 9 -20.93 -8.32 -6.93
C HIS A 9 -20.98 -9.85 -6.76
N GLY A 10 -21.85 -10.35 -5.87
CA GLY A 10 -21.85 -11.74 -5.44
C GLY A 10 -20.53 -12.16 -4.77
N SER A 11 -20.43 -13.42 -4.37
CA SER A 11 -19.20 -13.95 -3.75
C SER A 11 -17.99 -13.82 -4.67
N HIS A 12 -18.15 -14.16 -5.95
CA HIS A 12 -17.06 -14.09 -6.92
C HIS A 12 -16.52 -12.67 -7.13
N GLY A 13 -17.40 -11.66 -7.22
CA GLY A 13 -16.97 -10.26 -7.36
C GLY A 13 -16.27 -9.74 -6.11
N LEU A 14 -16.77 -10.07 -4.92
CA LEU A 14 -16.13 -9.69 -3.67
C LEU A 14 -14.76 -10.37 -3.48
N GLU A 15 -14.64 -11.64 -3.82
CA GLU A 15 -13.35 -12.35 -3.83
C GLU A 15 -12.38 -11.74 -4.84
N HIS A 16 -12.86 -11.35 -6.03
CA HIS A 16 -12.04 -10.68 -7.04
C HIS A 16 -11.48 -9.35 -6.51
N ILE A 17 -12.33 -8.50 -5.93
CA ILE A 17 -11.93 -7.22 -5.34
C ILE A 17 -10.91 -7.46 -4.21
N ALA A 18 -11.23 -8.35 -3.26
CA ALA A 18 -10.38 -8.63 -2.13
C ALA A 18 -9.00 -9.18 -2.54
N ARG A 19 -8.95 -10.12 -3.50
CA ARG A 19 -7.70 -10.65 -4.04
C ARG A 19 -6.89 -9.59 -4.80
N ARG A 20 -7.55 -8.72 -5.55
CA ARG A 20 -6.90 -7.63 -6.28
C ARG A 20 -6.23 -6.65 -5.31
N VAL A 21 -6.94 -6.20 -4.27
CA VAL A 21 -6.38 -5.34 -3.23
C VAL A 21 -5.23 -6.04 -2.51
N HIS A 22 -5.42 -7.28 -2.08
CA HIS A 22 -4.37 -8.03 -1.37
C HIS A 22 -3.12 -8.23 -2.23
N ASN A 23 -3.26 -8.58 -3.52
CA ASN A 23 -2.14 -8.74 -4.43
C ASN A 23 -1.40 -7.41 -4.68
N ALA A 24 -2.12 -6.29 -4.79
CA ALA A 24 -1.50 -4.95 -4.87
C ALA A 24 -0.67 -4.66 -3.62
N THR A 25 -1.19 -5.00 -2.43
CA THR A 25 -0.45 -4.84 -1.17
C THR A 25 0.77 -5.75 -1.11
N LEU A 26 0.69 -6.99 -1.63
CA LEU A 26 1.85 -7.88 -1.74
C LEU A 26 2.92 -7.31 -2.67
N ILE A 27 2.55 -6.79 -3.84
CA ILE A 27 3.48 -6.14 -4.78
C ILE A 27 4.19 -4.96 -4.10
N LEU A 28 3.43 -4.09 -3.43
CA LEU A 28 3.98 -2.98 -2.67
C LEU A 28 4.95 -3.49 -1.59
N SER A 29 4.54 -4.50 -0.82
CA SER A 29 5.34 -5.07 0.26
C SER A 29 6.71 -5.58 -0.21
N GLU A 30 6.76 -6.26 -1.36
CA GLU A 30 8.00 -6.78 -1.94
C GLU A 30 8.88 -5.67 -2.51
N GLY A 31 8.28 -4.66 -3.15
CA GLY A 31 9.01 -3.46 -3.56
C GLY A 31 9.68 -2.75 -2.39
N LEU A 32 8.94 -2.55 -1.29
CA LEU A 32 9.45 -1.92 -0.07
C LEU A 32 10.60 -2.71 0.57
N LYS A 33 10.48 -4.04 0.65
CA LYS A 33 11.57 -4.89 1.15
C LYS A 33 12.84 -4.77 0.30
N ARG A 34 12.69 -4.76 -1.04
CA ARG A 34 13.82 -4.61 -1.97
C ARG A 34 14.51 -3.25 -1.84
N ALA A 35 13.75 -2.19 -1.55
CA ALA A 35 14.29 -0.86 -1.27
C ALA A 35 14.90 -0.70 0.14
N GLY A 36 14.92 -1.77 0.95
CA GLY A 36 15.55 -1.77 2.28
C GLY A 36 14.66 -1.29 3.42
N HIS A 37 13.34 -1.18 3.20
CA HIS A 37 12.39 -0.94 4.28
C HIS A 37 12.01 -2.24 4.98
N GLN A 38 11.71 -2.15 6.27
CA GLN A 38 11.34 -3.31 7.08
C GLN A 38 9.83 -3.30 7.33
N LEU A 39 9.18 -4.43 7.13
CA LEU A 39 7.77 -4.61 7.47
C LEU A 39 7.67 -5.22 8.86
N GLN A 40 6.77 -4.69 9.68
CA GLN A 40 6.57 -5.22 11.04
C GLN A 40 5.78 -6.54 11.04
N HIS A 41 4.97 -6.79 10.01
CA HIS A 41 4.09 -7.96 9.91
C HIS A 41 4.26 -8.64 8.55
N ASP A 42 4.44 -9.95 8.56
CA ASP A 42 4.59 -10.75 7.33
C ASP A 42 3.24 -11.14 6.71
N LEU A 43 2.18 -11.22 7.52
CA LEU A 43 0.83 -11.57 7.09
C LEU A 43 -0.09 -10.37 7.28
N PHE A 44 -0.76 -9.96 6.20
CA PHE A 44 -1.64 -8.80 6.15
C PHE A 44 -2.70 -8.98 5.06
N PHE A 45 -3.75 -8.17 5.10
CA PHE A 45 -4.71 -8.08 4.00
C PHE A 45 -4.32 -6.95 3.05
N ASP A 46 -4.70 -5.72 3.38
CA ASP A 46 -4.49 -4.52 2.57
C ASP A 46 -3.53 -3.50 3.21
N THR A 47 -3.13 -3.75 4.47
CA THR A 47 -2.48 -2.77 5.33
C THR A 47 -1.07 -3.18 5.74
N LEU A 48 -0.10 -2.30 5.54
CA LEU A 48 1.30 -2.46 5.91
C LEU A 48 1.68 -1.50 7.03
N LYS A 49 2.50 -1.98 7.97
CA LYS A 49 3.21 -1.16 8.95
C LYS A 49 4.71 -1.23 8.66
N ILE A 50 5.29 -0.08 8.32
CA ILE A 50 6.58 0.04 7.64
C ILE A 50 7.53 0.83 8.53
N HIS A 51 8.68 0.23 8.83
CA HIS A 51 9.83 0.94 9.36
C HIS A 51 10.70 1.41 8.19
N CYS A 52 10.83 2.72 8.03
CA CYS A 52 11.54 3.29 6.90
C CYS A 52 13.06 3.12 7.08
N GLY A 53 13.74 2.49 6.12
CA GLY A 53 15.21 2.44 6.09
C GLY A 53 15.86 3.80 5.82
N CYS A 54 15.08 4.77 5.33
CA CYS A 54 15.48 6.16 5.11
C CYS A 54 14.66 7.13 5.99
N SER A 55 14.92 8.43 5.85
CA SER A 55 14.23 9.45 6.64
C SER A 55 12.73 9.47 6.34
N VAL A 56 11.90 9.25 7.36
CA VAL A 56 10.43 9.33 7.27
C VAL A 56 9.97 10.68 6.70
N LYS A 57 10.67 11.77 7.03
CA LYS A 57 10.35 13.11 6.52
C LYS A 57 10.54 13.22 5.01
N GLU A 58 11.51 12.52 4.44
CA GLU A 58 11.77 12.49 3.00
C GLU A 58 10.67 11.72 2.26
N VAL A 59 10.27 10.57 2.80
CA VAL A 59 9.15 9.76 2.31
C VAL A 59 7.85 10.57 2.34
N LEU A 60 7.54 11.21 3.47
CA LEU A 60 6.37 12.09 3.58
C LEU A 60 6.44 13.31 2.64
N GLY A 61 7.65 13.83 2.40
CA GLY A 61 7.87 14.92 1.43
C GLY A 61 7.54 14.49 0.00
N ARG A 62 7.98 13.31 -0.44
CA ARG A 62 7.60 12.74 -1.74
C ARG A 62 6.11 12.41 -1.81
N ALA A 63 5.54 11.88 -0.74
CA ALA A 63 4.11 11.59 -0.66
C ALA A 63 3.26 12.85 -0.84
N ALA A 64 3.65 13.96 -0.22
CA ALA A 64 2.99 15.25 -0.37
C ALA A 64 3.03 15.78 -1.81
N GLN A 65 4.12 15.52 -2.57
CA GLN A 65 4.20 15.89 -4.00
C GLN A 65 3.18 15.12 -4.86
N ARG A 66 2.82 13.90 -4.45
CA ARG A 66 1.80 13.07 -5.09
C ARG A 66 0.42 13.22 -4.46
N GLN A 67 0.27 14.09 -3.46
CA GLN A 67 -0.96 14.28 -2.69
C GLN A 67 -1.47 12.98 -2.02
N ILE A 68 -0.55 12.10 -1.63
CA ILE A 68 -0.85 10.84 -0.95
C ILE A 68 -0.66 11.00 0.55
N ASN A 69 -1.67 10.60 1.32
CA ASN A 69 -1.62 10.58 2.77
C ASN A 69 -1.24 9.20 3.29
N MET A 70 -0.49 9.17 4.39
CA MET A 70 -0.13 7.95 5.11
C MET A 70 -0.41 8.12 6.59
N ARG A 71 -0.60 7.00 7.28
CA ARG A 71 -0.74 7.02 8.73
C ARG A 71 0.64 7.13 9.36
N LEU A 72 0.92 8.23 10.06
CA LEU A 72 2.10 8.33 10.91
C LEU A 72 1.77 7.76 12.29
N PHE A 73 2.53 6.77 12.74
CA PHE A 73 2.43 6.23 14.10
C PHE A 73 3.36 6.99 15.06
N GLU A 74 3.07 6.92 16.36
CA GLU A 74 3.85 7.57 17.41
C GLU A 74 5.30 7.05 17.48
N ASP A 75 5.52 5.79 17.07
CA ASP A 75 6.84 5.14 17.00
C ASP A 75 7.64 5.51 15.73
N SER A 76 7.21 6.54 15.00
CA SER A 76 7.82 6.97 13.73
C SER A 76 7.78 5.92 12.61
N THR A 77 6.90 4.91 12.71
CA THR A 77 6.58 4.02 11.58
C THR A 77 5.46 4.60 10.72
N LEU A 78 5.38 4.13 9.47
CA LEU A 78 4.34 4.52 8.53
C LEU A 78 3.34 3.38 8.31
N GLY A 79 2.06 3.72 8.28
CA GLY A 79 0.97 2.84 7.92
C GLY A 79 0.42 3.19 6.55
N ILE A 80 0.24 2.18 5.71
CA ILE A 80 -0.40 2.29 4.40
C ILE A 80 -1.50 1.25 4.33
N SER A 81 -2.72 1.67 4.01
CA SER A 81 -3.84 0.79 3.71
C SER A 81 -4.24 1.04 2.27
N LEU A 82 -4.15 0.01 1.43
CA LEU A 82 -4.64 0.05 0.06
C LEU A 82 -6.13 -0.28 0.04
N ASP A 83 -6.82 0.10 -1.04
CA ASP A 83 -8.24 -0.14 -1.21
C ASP A 83 -8.58 -0.51 -2.66
N GLU A 84 -9.87 -0.71 -2.93
CA GLU A 84 -10.38 -1.13 -4.25
C GLU A 84 -9.99 -0.16 -5.38
N THR A 85 -9.77 1.12 -5.10
CA THR A 85 -9.50 2.15 -6.11
C THR A 85 -8.08 2.13 -6.63
N VAL A 86 -7.16 1.51 -5.87
CA VAL A 86 -5.73 1.43 -6.20
C VAL A 86 -5.53 0.72 -7.54
N ASN A 87 -4.76 1.34 -8.42
CA ASN A 87 -4.36 0.77 -9.71
C ASN A 87 -2.82 0.75 -9.83
N GLU A 88 -2.33 0.31 -10.99
CA GLU A 88 -0.90 0.18 -11.27
C GLU A 88 -0.14 1.50 -11.12
N LYS A 89 -0.73 2.62 -11.57
CA LYS A 89 -0.13 3.95 -11.45
C LYS A 89 0.04 4.37 -9.99
N ASP A 90 -0.95 4.06 -9.14
CA ASP A 90 -0.86 4.38 -7.71
C ASP A 90 0.24 3.54 -7.03
N LEU A 91 0.41 2.28 -7.45
CA LEU A 91 1.51 1.44 -6.98
C LEU A 91 2.87 2.01 -7.42
N ASP A 92 3.00 2.47 -8.67
CA ASP A 92 4.23 3.11 -9.15
C ASP A 92 4.54 4.40 -8.37
N ASP A 93 3.53 5.24 -8.12
CA ASP A 93 3.68 6.45 -7.32
C ASP A 93 4.11 6.11 -5.88
N LEU A 94 3.53 5.05 -5.26
CA LEU A 94 3.93 4.57 -3.94
C LEU A 94 5.37 4.02 -3.94
N LEU A 95 5.73 3.19 -4.90
CA LEU A 95 7.09 2.66 -5.03
C LEU A 95 8.11 3.79 -5.17
N TRP A 96 7.81 4.80 -5.98
CA TRP A 96 8.63 6.00 -6.13
C TRP A 96 8.73 6.82 -4.83
N ILE A 97 7.65 6.97 -4.08
CA ILE A 97 7.65 7.65 -2.77
C ILE A 97 8.61 6.97 -1.78
N PHE A 98 8.72 5.65 -1.82
CA PHE A 98 9.67 4.90 -0.99
C PHE A 98 11.07 4.81 -1.60
N GLY A 99 11.28 5.32 -2.82
CA GLY A 99 12.59 5.28 -3.48
C GLY A 99 12.93 3.90 -4.04
N CYS A 100 11.93 3.10 -4.35
CA CYS A 100 12.12 1.85 -5.09
C CYS A 100 12.43 2.22 -6.55
N GLU A 101 13.63 1.88 -7.02
CA GLU A 101 13.92 1.95 -8.46
C GLU A 101 13.13 0.83 -9.15
N SER A 102 12.21 1.20 -10.05
CA SER A 102 11.48 0.22 -10.85
C SER A 102 12.49 -0.60 -11.66
N SER A 103 12.61 -1.90 -11.34
CA SER A 103 13.34 -2.81 -12.20
C SER A 103 12.50 -3.01 -13.47
N ALA A 104 12.90 -2.31 -14.54
CA ALA A 104 12.54 -2.66 -15.89
C ALA A 104 13.01 -4.08 -16.25
#